data_AF-A0A101GWP9-F1
#
_entry.id   AF-A0A101GWP9-F1
#
_cell.length_a   1.000
_cell.length_b   1.000
_cell.length_c   1.000
_cell.angle_alpha   90.00
_cell.angle_beta   90.00
_cell.angle_gamma   90.00
#
_symmetry.space_group_name_H-M   'P 1'
#
loop_
_entity.id
_entity.type
_entity.pdbx_description
1 polymer ?
#
loop_
_entity_poly.entity_id
_entity_poly.type
_entity_poly.pdbx_seq_one_letter_code
_entity_poly.pdbx_strand_id
1 'polypeptide(L)' 'MLKCKRLFVSDMDGTFYLGNTLLPGSLDFAMAVSRLGARLVFLTNNSSRTPEEYIRKLEKMGVDRKLFEV' A
#
# COMPACT_ATOMS: atom_id res chain seq x y z
N MET A 1 11.86 -16.72 4.45
CA MET A 1 12.74 -15.68 5.04
C MET A 1 12.04 -14.33 5.33
N LEU A 2 10.72 -14.16 5.08
CA LEU A 2 10.02 -12.87 5.27
C LEU A 2 9.27 -12.72 6.60
N LYS A 3 9.04 -13.83 7.33
CA LYS A 3 8.15 -13.88 8.51
C LYS A 3 8.57 -12.99 9.69
N CYS A 4 9.85 -12.61 9.79
CA CYS A 4 10.35 -11.78 10.89
C CYS A 4 10.48 -10.29 10.52
N LYS A 5 10.05 -9.89 9.32
CA LYS A 5 10.10 -8.48 8.90
C LYS A 5 8.93 -7.73 9.51
N ARG A 6 9.22 -6.56 10.09
CA ARG A 6 8.25 -5.73 10.81
C ARG A 6 7.73 -4.55 10.00
N LEU A 7 8.38 -4.26 8.86
CA LEU A 7 8.05 -3.14 7.99
C LEU A 7 8.31 -3.55 6.55
N PHE A 8 7.34 -3.25 5.69
CA PHE A 8 7.40 -3.35 4.25
C PHE A 8 7.19 -1.95 3.69
N VAL A 9 8.18 -1.46 2.93
CA VAL A 9 8.07 -0.22 2.18
C VAL A 9 7.78 -0.59 0.74
N SER A 10 6.68 -0.09 0.18
CA SER A 10 6.24 -0.43 -1.17
C SER A 10 6.14 0.82 -2.02
N ASP A 11 6.59 0.70 -3.27
CA ASP A 11 6.20 1.65 -4.30
C ASP A 11 4.69 1.55 -4.60
N MET A 12 4.14 2.55 -5.28
CA MET A 12 2.72 2.72 -5.51
C MET A 12 2.28 2.40 -6.95
N ASP A 13 2.63 3.27 -7.92
CA ASP A 13 2.16 3.15 -9.31
C ASP A 13 3.01 2.14 -10.08
N GLY A 14 2.37 1.20 -10.76
CA GLY A 14 3.02 0.06 -11.38
C GLY A 14 3.42 -1.07 -10.40
N THR A 15 3.28 -0.86 -9.09
CA THR A 15 3.61 -1.86 -8.06
C THR A 15 2.39 -2.33 -7.27
N PHE A 16 1.59 -1.40 -6.74
CA PHE A 16 0.38 -1.70 -5.95
C PHE A 16 -0.91 -1.44 -6.73
N TYR A 17 -0.86 -0.48 -7.65
CA TYR A 17 -1.96 -0.18 -8.58
C TYR A 17 -1.39 0.27 -9.91
N LEU A 18 -2.21 0.26 -10.96
CA LEU A 18 -1.92 0.94 -12.21
C LEU A 18 -3.09 1.89 -12.51
N GLY A 19 -2.81 3.20 -12.56
CA GLY A 19 -3.87 4.20 -12.69
C GLY A 19 -4.80 4.20 -11.48
N ASN A 20 -6.06 3.78 -11.66
CA ASN A 20 -7.09 3.68 -10.62
C ASN A 20 -7.55 2.23 -10.36
N THR A 21 -6.73 1.26 -10.74
CA THR A 21 -7.04 -0.17 -10.62
C THR A 21 -5.96 -0.85 -9.80
N LEU A 22 -6.35 -1.58 -8.75
CA LEU A 22 -5.40 -2.41 -8.00
C LEU A 22 -4.81 -3.50 -8.90
N LEU A 23 -3.52 -3.76 -8.73
CA LEU A 23 -2.91 -4.90 -9.42
C LEU A 23 -3.35 -6.22 -8.75
N PRO A 24 -3.41 -7.34 -9.49
CA PRO A 24 -3.72 -8.64 -8.91
C PRO A 24 -2.79 -8.97 -7.73
N GLY A 25 -3.37 -9.32 -6.58
CA GLY A 25 -2.64 -9.67 -5.36
C GLY A 25 -2.21 -8.48 -4.48
N SER A 26 -2.44 -7.22 -4.88
CA SER A 26 -2.05 -6.07 -4.05
C SER A 26 -2.81 -6.00 -2.73
N LEU A 27 -4.13 -6.23 -2.74
CA LEU A 27 -4.92 -6.27 -1.52
C LEU A 27 -4.56 -7.50 -0.65
N ASP A 28 -4.33 -8.66 -1.28
CA ASP A 28 -3.89 -9.87 -0.58
C ASP A 28 -2.53 -9.66 0.10
N PHE A 29 -1.62 -8.96 -0.55
CA PHE A 29 -0.33 -8.56 0.02
C PHE A 29 -0.51 -7.67 1.25
N ALA A 30 -1.32 -6.61 1.16
CA ALA A 30 -1.58 -5.72 2.29
C ALA A 30 -2.20 -6.48 3.49
N MET A 31 -3.15 -7.37 3.22
CA MET A 31 -3.73 -8.24 4.24
C MET A 31 -2.71 -9.21 4.84
N ALA A 32 -1.81 -9.78 4.02
CA ALA A 32 -0.77 -10.68 4.49
C ALA A 32 0.24 -9.97 5.41
N VAL A 33 0.65 -8.74 5.05
CA VAL A 33 1.51 -7.90 5.88
C VAL A 33 0.83 -7.58 7.23
N SER A 34 -0.45 -7.22 7.20
CA SER A 34 -1.24 -6.97 8.41
C SER A 34 -1.35 -8.22 9.30
N ARG A 35 -1.63 -9.40 8.71
CA ARG A 35 -1.69 -10.69 9.45
C ARG A 35 -0.36 -11.10 10.07
N LEU A 36 0.77 -10.66 9.51
CA LEU A 36 2.10 -10.85 10.08
C LEU A 36 2.38 -9.89 11.27
N GLY A 37 1.48 -8.95 11.55
CA GLY A 37 1.73 -7.88 12.53
C GLY A 37 2.78 -6.87 12.07
N ALA A 38 3.08 -6.84 10.76
CA ALA A 38 4.01 -5.91 10.15
C ALA A 38 3.27 -4.69 9.61
N ARG A 39 4.01 -3.60 9.42
CA ARG A 39 3.49 -2.36 8.82
C ARG A 39 3.75 -2.33 7.33
N LEU A 40 2.79 -1.82 6.55
CA LEU A 40 2.96 -1.47 5.14
C LEU A 40 3.00 0.04 5.02
N VAL A 41 4.09 0.58 4.49
CA VAL A 41 4.26 2.02 4.22
C VAL A 41 4.45 2.19 2.73
N PHE A 42 3.65 3.04 2.10
CA PHE A 42 3.84 3.42 0.71
C PHE A 42 4.87 4.55 0.61
N LEU A 43 5.70 4.48 -0.42
CA LEU A 43 6.68 5.51 -0.74
C LEU A 43 6.66 5.75 -2.24
N THR A 44 6.61 7.01 -2.66
CA THR A 44 6.60 7.37 -4.07
C THR A 44 7.52 8.56 -4.32
N ASN A 45 8.13 8.62 -5.50
CA ASN A 45 8.92 9.77 -5.95
C ASN A 45 8.05 10.90 -6.54
N ASN A 46 6.74 10.68 -6.69
CA ASN A 46 5.83 11.70 -7.20
C ASN A 46 5.49 12.72 -6.11
N SER A 47 6.14 13.89 -6.21
CA SER A 47 6.00 15.04 -5.32
C SER A 47 4.87 15.99 -5.67
N SER A 48 4.08 15.70 -6.71
CA SER A 48 2.96 16.56 -7.14
C SER A 48 1.67 16.34 -6.36
N ARG A 49 1.65 15.41 -5.39
CA ARG A 49 0.47 15.05 -4.59
C ARG A 49 0.83 14.95 -3.10
N THR A 50 -0.12 15.28 -2.24
CA THR A 50 0.05 15.12 -0.78
C THR A 50 -0.21 13.67 -0.34
N PRO A 51 0.28 13.25 0.84
CA PRO A 51 -0.04 11.94 1.40
C PRO A 51 -1.55 11.67 1.50
N GLU A 52 -2.35 12.68 1.88
CA GLU A 52 -3.81 12.56 1.99
C GLU A 52 -4.48 12.26 0.65
N GLU A 53 -3.95 12.79 -0.46
CA GLU A 53 -4.47 12.49 -1.79
C GLU A 53 -4.25 11.02 -2.17
N TYR A 54 -3.09 10.47 -1.81
CA TYR A 54 -2.81 9.04 -2.02
C TYR A 54 -3.65 8.15 -1.11
N ILE A 55 -3.83 8.52 0.15
CA ILE A 55 -4.71 7.82 1.08
C ILE A 55 -6.12 7.74 0.52
N ARG A 56 -6.71 8.88 0.12
CA ARG A 56 -8.06 8.92 -0.47
C ARG A 56 -8.15 8.11 -1.77
N LYS A 57 -7.09 8.11 -2.58
CA LYS A 57 -7.04 7.31 -3.82
C LYS A 57 -7.10 5.82 -3.50
N LEU A 58 -6.31 5.35 -2.54
CA LEU A 58 -6.30 3.94 -2.11
C LEU A 58 -7.65 3.52 -1.48
N GLU A 59 -8.25 4.37 -0.65
CA GLU A 59 -9.58 4.11 -0.09
C GLU A 59 -10.67 4.01 -1.17
N LYS A 60 -10.63 4.89 -2.19
CA LYS A 60 -11.53 4.79 -3.36
C LYS A 60 -11.37 3.50 -4.16
N MET A 61 -10.18 2.90 -4.13
CA MET A 61 -9.90 1.60 -4.75
C MET A 61 -10.25 0.42 -3.82
N GLY A 62 -10.84 0.67 -2.65
CA GLY A 62 -11.31 -0.35 -1.72
C GLY A 62 -10.26 -0.85 -0.73
N VAL A 63 -9.13 -0.15 -0.58
CA VAL A 63 -8.11 -0.51 0.41
C VAL A 63 -8.49 0.08 1.77
N ASP A 64 -8.63 -0.77 2.79
CA ASP A 64 -8.90 -0.31 4.16
C ASP A 64 -7.73 0.52 4.69
N ARG A 65 -8.02 1.72 5.22
CA ARG A 65 -7.05 2.67 5.79
C ARG A 65 -6.14 2.07 6.85
N LYS A 66 -6.60 1.05 7.57
CA LYS A 66 -5.84 0.38 8.63
C LYS A 66 -4.72 -0.52 8.11
N LEU A 67 -4.73 -0.86 6.82
CA LEU A 67 -3.77 -1.78 6.22
C LEU A 67 -2.47 -1.12 5.78
N PHE A 68 -2.40 0.21 5.74
CA PHE A 68 -1.23 0.91 5.20
C PHE A 68 -1.01 2.30 5.83
N GLU A 69 0.18 2.83 5.59
CA GLU A 69 0.58 4.22 5.81
C GLU A 69 1.13 4.77 4.47
N VAL A 70 1.16 6.09 4.30
CA VAL A 70 1.75 6.79 3.14
C VAL A 70 2.68 7.86 3.67
#